data_AF-A3VGE8-F1
#
_entry.id   AF-A3VGE8-F1
#
_cell.length_a   1.000
_cell.length_b   1.000
_cell.length_c   1.000
_cell.angle_alpha   90.00
_cell.angle_beta   90.00
_cell.angle_gamma   90.00
#
_symmetry.space_group_name_H-M   'P 1'
#
loop_
_entity.id
_entity.type
_entity.pdbx_description
1 polymer ?
#
loop_
_entity_poly.entity_id
_entity_poly.type
_entity_poly.pdbx_seq_one_letter_code
_entity_poly.pdbx_strand_id
1 'polypeptide(L)'
;MNPRFLFVLFSLCPAAAFADVEFCNSTDAVVSVAIGYKGDADWVSEGWWNVDPGDCRTVLPGNTPKSHYYYRVESGAYAFEHETYMFCTSDDVFTIVGDTNCESRGYDREGFNEIAMEGRPGFTIDITGDGGREGQPSAQTERDDDVPSLFDNLLDTSPSAEADPPGTHGEYGTYAGLFSHCGDYGSARVCFFSTQGWVVGVAEAGPTPQALIDDLVTRPVNTAMQFSGDVMESGNGRALLALSDYMVIADDEFASDRDAMQGRWVGATNRDYEIEIYGSFFTESFTGEPEMSSFMHFRQGCPGAQGDGVGVRLMPSDENDPETCFFLSYIDDTQMELLFVDDFSEPVVMNRAP
;
A
#
# COMPACT_ATOMS: atom_id res chain seq x y z
N MET A 1 47.43 -12.46 -43.94
CA MET A 1 46.12 -12.16 -43.31
C MET A 1 46.31 -12.14 -41.80
N ASN A 2 46.10 -10.99 -41.14
CA ASN A 2 45.95 -10.88 -39.68
C ASN A 2 44.51 -10.39 -39.40
N PRO A 3 43.71 -11.05 -38.56
CA PRO A 3 42.41 -10.51 -38.18
C PRO A 3 42.62 -9.45 -37.09
N ARG A 4 42.11 -8.24 -37.32
CA ARG A 4 42.00 -7.19 -36.31
C ARG A 4 40.78 -7.50 -35.44
N PHE A 5 41.00 -7.79 -34.15
CA PHE A 5 39.94 -7.83 -33.14
C PHE A 5 39.58 -6.38 -32.76
N LEU A 6 38.32 -6.01 -32.98
CA LEU A 6 37.74 -4.76 -32.50
C LEU A 6 37.28 -4.98 -31.06
N PHE A 7 37.95 -4.36 -30.09
CA PHE A 7 37.52 -4.36 -28.69
C PHE A 7 36.45 -3.27 -28.52
N VAL A 8 35.20 -3.69 -28.31
CA VAL A 8 34.11 -2.78 -27.92
C VAL A 8 34.19 -2.60 -26.41
N LEU A 9 34.57 -1.41 -25.95
CA LEU A 9 34.44 -1.02 -24.56
C LEU A 9 32.95 -0.80 -24.26
N PHE A 10 32.34 -1.72 -23.51
CA PHE A 10 31.07 -1.46 -22.83
C PHE A 10 31.33 -0.44 -21.72
N SER A 11 30.83 0.80 -21.88
CA SER A 11 30.68 1.72 -20.75
C SER A 11 29.58 1.17 -19.84
N LEU A 12 29.95 0.69 -18.66
CA LEU A 12 29.00 0.52 -17.56
C LEU A 12 28.56 1.91 -17.12
N CYS A 13 27.30 2.24 -17.36
CA CYS A 13 26.66 3.38 -16.70
C CYS A 13 26.45 2.96 -15.23
N PRO A 14 27.01 3.66 -14.23
CA PRO A 14 26.71 3.37 -12.84
C PRO A 14 25.23 3.65 -12.60
N ALA A 15 24.48 2.63 -12.19
CA ALA A 15 23.13 2.81 -11.70
C ALA A 15 23.19 3.73 -10.46
N ALA A 16 22.28 4.70 -10.37
CA ALA A 16 22.12 5.48 -9.15
C ALA A 16 21.79 4.49 -8.03
N ALA A 17 22.67 4.40 -7.03
CA ALA A 17 22.41 3.59 -5.85
C ALA A 17 21.42 4.37 -4.96
N PHE A 18 20.30 3.73 -4.66
CA PHE A 18 19.19 4.28 -3.89
C PHE A 18 19.55 4.33 -2.39
N ALA A 19 19.26 5.45 -1.73
CA ALA A 19 19.59 5.65 -0.33
C ALA A 19 18.58 4.95 0.59
N ASP A 20 18.86 3.71 0.94
CA ASP A 20 18.11 2.99 1.97
C ASP A 20 18.61 3.41 3.36
N VAL A 21 17.67 3.71 4.27
CA VAL A 21 17.96 3.97 5.69
C VAL A 21 17.55 2.75 6.49
N GLU A 22 18.52 2.11 7.13
CA GLU A 22 18.36 0.90 7.91
C GLU A 22 18.71 1.15 9.38
N PHE A 23 17.96 0.57 10.29
CA PHE A 23 18.22 0.60 11.73
C PHE A 23 18.47 -0.81 12.23
N CYS A 24 19.66 -1.06 12.78
CA CYS A 24 20.03 -2.31 13.41
C CYS A 24 19.99 -2.16 14.93
N ASN A 25 19.21 -3.01 15.61
CA ASN A 25 19.09 -2.99 17.06
C ASN A 25 20.13 -3.92 17.70
N SER A 26 21.22 -3.35 18.21
CA SER A 26 22.24 -4.09 18.96
C SER A 26 21.96 -4.17 20.47
N THR A 27 20.78 -3.75 20.93
CA THR A 27 20.38 -3.82 22.34
C THR A 27 19.76 -5.16 22.70
N ASP A 28 19.47 -5.38 23.99
CA ASP A 28 18.79 -6.58 24.50
C ASP A 28 17.26 -6.43 24.60
N ALA A 29 16.71 -5.30 24.13
CA ALA A 29 15.29 -4.96 24.22
C ALA A 29 14.73 -4.48 22.87
N VAL A 30 13.42 -4.55 22.69
CA VAL A 30 12.75 -3.95 21.53
C VAL A 30 12.96 -2.43 21.57
N VAL A 31 13.27 -1.87 20.42
CA VAL A 31 13.38 -0.42 20.21
C VAL A 31 12.40 0.01 19.13
N SER A 32 11.78 1.16 19.31
CA SER A 32 10.82 1.77 18.39
C SER A 32 11.52 2.93 17.69
N VAL A 33 11.46 2.96 16.37
CA VAL A 33 12.14 3.97 15.55
C VAL A 33 11.11 4.84 14.84
N ALA A 34 11.38 6.14 14.76
CA ALA A 34 10.68 7.07 13.89
C ALA A 34 11.69 7.80 13.00
N ILE A 35 11.25 8.26 11.83
CA ILE A 35 12.06 8.98 10.85
C ILE A 35 11.39 10.30 10.48
N GLY A 36 12.17 11.35 10.32
CA GLY A 36 11.78 12.66 9.84
C GLY A 36 12.55 13.02 8.58
N TYR A 37 11.89 13.60 7.59
CA TYR A 37 12.53 14.03 6.34
C TYR A 37 11.76 15.16 5.66
N LYS A 38 12.38 15.83 4.69
CA LYS A 38 11.70 16.86 3.92
C LYS A 38 10.88 16.24 2.79
N GLY A 39 9.56 16.24 2.95
CA GLY A 39 8.61 15.93 1.89
C GLY A 39 8.50 17.06 0.86
N ASP A 40 7.61 16.90 -0.12
CA ASP A 40 7.48 17.86 -1.22
C ASP A 40 6.72 19.13 -0.79
N ALA A 41 5.77 18.99 0.15
CA ALA A 41 4.99 20.09 0.70
C ALA A 41 5.60 20.66 1.99
N ASP A 42 5.95 19.79 2.94
CA ASP A 42 6.57 20.19 4.20
C ASP A 42 7.45 19.08 4.81
N TRP A 43 7.97 19.30 6.01
CA TRP A 43 8.59 18.25 6.83
C TRP A 43 7.60 17.13 7.09
N VAL A 44 8.05 15.89 7.06
CA VAL A 44 7.24 14.71 7.32
C VAL A 44 7.93 13.90 8.41
N SER A 45 7.18 13.39 9.37
CA SER A 45 7.64 12.42 10.36
C SER A 45 6.74 11.20 10.34
N GLU A 46 7.36 10.03 10.43
CA GLU A 46 6.71 8.73 10.34
C GLU A 46 7.31 7.78 11.38
N GLY A 47 6.50 6.86 11.89
CA GLY A 47 6.88 5.91 12.94
C GLY A 47 5.64 5.17 13.45
N TRP A 48 5.69 4.27 14.42
CA TRP A 48 6.87 3.67 15.01
C TRP A 48 7.16 2.33 14.35
N TRP A 49 8.41 2.11 13.94
CA TRP A 49 8.88 0.80 13.53
C TRP A 49 9.58 0.12 14.70
N ASN A 50 9.03 -0.98 15.18
CA ASN A 50 9.72 -1.81 16.16
C ASN A 50 10.83 -2.62 15.48
N VAL A 51 11.99 -2.67 16.13
CA VAL A 51 13.16 -3.47 15.74
C VAL A 51 13.52 -4.36 16.91
N ASP A 52 13.45 -5.67 16.71
CA ASP A 52 13.75 -6.67 17.74
C ASP A 52 15.26 -6.74 18.07
N PRO A 53 15.64 -7.24 19.26
CA PRO A 53 17.04 -7.43 19.63
C PRO A 53 17.83 -8.26 18.61
N GLY A 54 18.87 -7.66 18.02
CA GLY A 54 19.75 -8.27 17.03
C GLY A 54 19.30 -8.14 15.58
N ASP A 55 18.12 -7.56 15.32
CA ASP A 55 17.56 -7.41 13.97
C ASP A 55 17.86 -6.05 13.36
N CYS A 56 17.77 -5.99 12.02
CA CYS A 56 17.86 -4.75 11.25
C CYS A 56 16.58 -4.52 10.46
N ARG A 57 16.13 -3.27 10.39
CA ARG A 57 14.91 -2.87 9.67
C ARG A 57 15.19 -1.70 8.74
N THR A 58 14.84 -1.85 7.46
CA THR A 58 14.85 -0.75 6.49
C THR A 58 13.57 0.06 6.65
N VAL A 59 13.71 1.35 6.93
CA VAL A 59 12.59 2.25 7.29
C VAL A 59 12.17 3.16 6.12
N LEU A 60 13.05 3.39 5.14
CA LEU A 60 12.73 4.11 3.91
C LEU A 60 13.30 3.37 2.69
N PRO A 61 12.44 2.78 1.83
CA PRO A 61 12.88 2.22 0.56
C PRO A 61 13.08 3.35 -0.48
N GLY A 62 14.28 3.40 -1.06
CA GLY A 62 14.75 4.57 -1.80
C GLY A 62 13.96 4.91 -3.08
N ASN A 63 13.23 6.02 -3.05
CA ASN A 63 12.76 6.70 -4.26
C ASN A 63 12.99 8.22 -4.28
N THR A 64 13.73 8.77 -3.31
CA THR A 64 14.20 10.16 -3.40
C THR A 64 15.44 10.38 -2.51
N PRO A 65 16.61 10.76 -3.06
CA PRO A 65 17.69 11.26 -2.22
C PRO A 65 17.25 12.60 -1.61
N LYS A 66 16.83 12.59 -0.34
CA LYS A 66 16.61 13.82 0.43
C LYS A 66 17.94 14.21 1.09
N SER A 67 18.19 15.52 1.23
CA SER A 67 19.49 16.01 1.70
C SER A 67 19.72 15.81 3.20
N HIS A 68 18.64 15.65 3.97
CA HIS A 68 18.68 15.43 5.43
C HIS A 68 17.59 14.43 5.81
N TYR A 69 17.96 13.47 6.67
CA TYR A 69 17.04 12.59 7.38
C TYR A 69 17.28 12.77 8.87
N TYR A 70 16.25 12.60 9.66
CA TYR A 70 16.27 12.71 11.11
C TYR A 70 15.66 11.44 11.69
N TYR A 71 16.10 11.00 12.85
CA TYR A 71 15.54 9.80 13.46
C TYR A 71 15.37 9.95 14.96
N ARG A 72 14.41 9.20 15.49
CA ARG A 72 14.17 9.06 16.91
C ARG A 72 14.10 7.59 17.24
N VAL A 73 14.70 7.21 18.36
CA VAL A 73 14.63 5.86 18.91
C VAL A 73 14.07 5.95 20.31
N GLU A 74 13.09 5.11 20.61
CA GLU A 74 12.50 4.93 21.92
C GLU A 74 12.62 3.48 22.37
N SER A 75 12.71 3.25 23.68
CA SER A 75 12.67 1.91 24.25
C SER A 75 12.12 1.99 25.66
N GLY A 76 11.36 0.96 26.04
CA GLY A 76 10.96 0.78 27.44
C GLY A 76 12.11 0.41 28.38
N ALA A 77 13.28 0.01 27.85
CA ALA A 77 14.43 -0.45 28.63
C ALA A 77 15.64 0.51 28.62
N TYR A 78 15.73 1.36 27.61
CA TYR A 78 16.86 2.26 27.37
C TYR A 78 16.39 3.68 27.08
N ALA A 79 17.04 4.66 27.72
CA ALA A 79 16.85 6.06 27.38
C ALA A 79 17.83 6.44 26.27
N PHE A 80 17.33 7.01 25.17
CA PHE A 80 18.15 7.55 24.10
C PHE A 80 18.18 9.08 24.20
N GLU A 81 19.34 9.69 23.94
CA GLU A 81 19.43 11.14 23.79
C GLU A 81 19.06 11.54 22.36
N HIS A 82 18.30 12.63 22.23
CA HIS A 82 17.92 13.19 20.94
C HIS A 82 18.29 14.68 20.85
N GLU A 83 18.70 15.12 19.66
CA GLU A 83 18.99 16.52 19.36
C GLU A 83 17.72 17.39 19.28
N THR A 84 17.90 18.70 19.05
CA THR A 84 16.81 19.70 19.11
C THR A 84 16.05 19.88 17.79
N TYR A 85 16.16 18.94 16.85
CA TYR A 85 15.33 18.94 15.64
C TYR A 85 13.94 18.39 15.99
N MET A 86 12.96 19.28 16.08
CA MET A 86 11.64 18.94 16.61
C MET A 86 10.71 18.49 15.48
N PHE A 87 10.08 17.33 15.65
CA PHE A 87 9.04 16.82 14.79
C PHE A 87 7.77 16.54 15.60
N CYS A 88 6.66 16.35 14.90
CA CYS A 88 5.44 15.87 15.52
C CYS A 88 5.44 14.34 15.57
N THR A 89 5.02 13.75 16.68
CA THR A 89 4.90 12.30 16.86
C THR A 89 3.55 11.95 17.47
N SER A 90 3.21 10.67 17.44
CA SER A 90 2.07 10.09 18.16
C SER A 90 2.55 8.92 19.00
N ASP A 91 1.82 8.55 20.05
CA ASP A 91 2.04 7.31 20.79
C ASP A 91 1.80 6.07 19.90
N ASP A 92 0.87 6.18 18.95
CA ASP A 92 0.51 5.13 17.97
C ASP A 92 1.30 5.29 16.67
N VAL A 93 1.20 4.31 15.74
CA VAL A 93 1.79 4.43 14.39
C VAL A 93 1.22 5.67 13.68
N PHE A 94 2.07 6.44 13.02
CA PHE A 94 1.79 7.75 12.48
C PHE A 94 2.57 8.04 11.19
N THR A 95 1.94 8.87 10.35
CA THR A 95 2.58 9.66 9.29
C THR A 95 2.05 11.09 9.39
N ILE A 96 2.90 12.05 9.71
CA ILE A 96 2.51 13.44 10.01
C ILE A 96 3.24 14.39 9.06
N VAL A 97 2.48 15.20 8.32
CA VAL A 97 3.01 16.31 7.50
C VAL A 97 2.99 17.61 8.31
N GLY A 98 4.12 18.31 8.36
CA GLY A 98 4.36 19.55 9.09
C GLY A 98 4.92 19.30 10.51
N ASP A 99 5.95 20.04 10.88
CA ASP A 99 6.71 19.94 12.15
C ASP A 99 6.34 21.02 13.17
N THR A 100 5.32 21.83 12.88
CA THR A 100 4.88 22.95 13.73
C THR A 100 3.53 22.69 14.37
N ASN A 101 3.29 23.37 15.50
CA ASN A 101 2.02 23.37 16.22
C ASN A 101 1.53 21.95 16.63
N CYS A 102 2.44 21.00 16.86
CA CYS A 102 2.14 19.59 17.14
C CYS A 102 1.09 19.40 18.24
N GLU A 103 1.30 20.01 19.40
CA GLU A 103 0.38 19.88 20.55
C GLU A 103 -1.03 20.36 20.24
N SER A 104 -1.16 21.47 19.50
CA SER A 104 -2.49 21.98 19.08
C SER A 104 -3.17 21.11 18.02
N ARG A 105 -2.41 20.22 17.38
CA ARG A 105 -2.84 19.24 16.40
C ARG A 105 -3.04 17.85 17.02
N GLY A 106 -2.87 17.72 18.34
CA GLY A 106 -3.01 16.45 19.06
C GLY A 106 -1.80 15.53 18.97
N TYR A 107 -0.65 16.05 18.54
CA TYR A 107 0.61 15.32 18.45
C TYR A 107 1.59 15.76 19.53
N ASP A 108 2.49 14.87 19.90
CA ASP A 108 3.61 15.21 20.74
C ASP A 108 4.69 15.93 19.93
N ARG A 109 5.49 16.75 20.60
CA ARG A 109 6.56 17.51 19.97
C ARG A 109 7.90 17.00 20.46
N GLU A 110 8.48 16.09 19.69
CA GLU A 110 9.65 15.31 20.10
C GLU A 110 10.91 15.63 19.30
N GLY A 111 12.07 15.43 19.94
CA GLY A 111 13.38 15.67 19.35
C GLY A 111 13.89 14.48 18.54
N PHE A 112 14.54 14.75 17.41
CA PHE A 112 15.15 13.78 16.51
C PHE A 112 16.65 14.10 16.29
N ASN A 113 17.44 13.07 16.02
CA ASN A 113 18.86 13.14 15.68
C ASN A 113 19.04 13.22 14.16
N GLU A 114 19.97 14.06 13.67
CA GLU A 114 20.27 14.12 12.24
C GLU A 114 21.10 12.92 11.78
N ILE A 115 20.71 12.32 10.66
CA ILE A 115 21.51 11.34 9.92
C ILE A 115 22.45 12.10 9.00
N ALA A 116 23.74 12.11 9.32
CA ALA A 116 24.77 12.69 8.48
C ALA A 116 25.01 11.81 7.23
N MET A 117 24.22 12.04 6.19
CA MET A 117 24.40 11.43 4.87
C MET A 117 25.65 12.02 4.20
N GLU A 118 26.85 11.51 4.53
CA GLU A 118 28.15 11.95 3.97
C GLU A 118 28.34 11.59 2.48
N GLY A 119 27.32 11.81 1.63
CA GLY A 119 27.34 11.47 0.20
C GLY A 119 27.31 9.96 -0.09
N ARG A 120 26.91 9.13 0.88
CA ARG A 120 26.76 7.68 0.73
C ARG A 120 25.35 7.32 0.24
N PRO A 121 25.21 6.28 -0.60
CA PRO A 121 23.93 5.87 -1.17
C PRO A 121 23.13 4.96 -0.22
N GLY A 122 23.25 5.12 1.10
CA GLY A 122 22.63 4.24 2.07
C GLY A 122 23.31 4.39 3.43
N PHE A 123 22.53 4.26 4.50
CA PHE A 123 23.01 4.50 5.86
C PHE A 123 22.37 3.53 6.84
N THR A 124 23.21 2.78 7.56
CA THR A 124 22.78 1.89 8.64
C THR A 124 23.09 2.56 9.98
N ILE A 125 22.06 2.75 10.80
CA ILE A 125 22.14 3.22 12.18
C ILE A 125 22.25 2.00 13.07
N ASP A 126 23.34 1.89 13.82
CA ASP A 126 23.48 0.88 14.86
C ASP A 126 22.97 1.45 16.20
N ILE A 127 21.88 0.89 16.70
CA ILE A 127 21.24 1.30 17.97
C ILE A 127 21.92 0.53 19.09
N THR A 128 22.75 1.22 19.88
CA THR A 128 23.44 0.64 21.03
C THR A 128 22.83 1.12 22.35
N GLY A 129 22.76 0.22 23.33
CA GLY A 129 22.13 0.46 24.64
C GLY A 129 23.00 1.22 25.63
N ASP A 130 23.88 2.12 25.17
CA ASP A 130 24.82 2.85 26.03
C ASP A 130 24.14 3.98 26.85
N GLY A 131 22.86 4.27 26.56
CA GLY A 131 22.00 5.10 27.39
C GLY A 131 21.51 4.35 28.62
N GLY A 132 21.65 4.95 29.81
CA GLY A 132 21.39 4.27 31.09
C GLY A 132 20.02 3.58 31.16
N ARG A 133 19.98 2.36 31.73
CA ARG A 133 18.74 1.64 32.03
C ARG A 133 17.92 2.42 33.05
N GLU A 134 16.76 2.94 32.64
CA GLU A 134 15.86 3.64 33.56
C GLU A 134 14.80 2.67 34.10
N GLY A 135 14.65 2.63 35.42
CA GLY A 135 13.61 1.88 36.09
C GLY A 135 12.31 2.67 36.09
N GLN A 136 11.24 2.06 35.57
CA GLN A 136 9.87 2.59 35.55
C GLN A 136 9.43 3.28 36.85
N PRO A 137 8.67 4.37 36.70
CA PRO A 137 7.36 4.42 37.30
C PRO A 137 6.27 4.64 36.25
N SER A 138 5.23 3.82 36.35
CA SER A 138 3.95 3.92 35.65
C SER A 138 3.23 5.24 35.91
N ALA A 139 2.77 5.90 34.85
CA ALA A 139 1.63 6.80 34.91
C ALA A 139 0.66 6.40 33.79
N GLN A 140 -0.30 5.55 34.14
CA GLN A 140 -1.53 5.39 33.37
C GLN A 140 -2.28 6.71 33.48
N THR A 141 -2.42 7.43 32.37
CA THR A 141 -3.46 8.45 32.25
C THR A 141 -4.61 7.76 31.53
N GLU A 142 -5.68 7.49 32.27
CA GLU A 142 -6.94 6.98 31.73
C GLU A 142 -7.41 7.95 30.63
N ARG A 143 -7.38 7.49 29.37
CA ARG A 143 -8.05 8.16 28.26
C ARG A 143 -9.56 8.00 28.49
N ASP A 144 -10.29 9.09 28.48
CA ASP A 144 -11.74 9.11 28.65
C ASP A 144 -12.36 8.76 27.29
N ASP A 145 -12.68 7.49 27.07
CA ASP A 145 -13.13 6.90 25.78
C ASP A 145 -14.50 7.43 25.28
N ASP A 146 -15.12 8.39 25.98
CA ASP A 146 -16.48 8.88 25.75
C ASP A 146 -16.57 10.28 25.08
N VAL A 147 -15.46 10.82 24.54
CA VAL A 147 -15.46 12.10 23.82
C VAL A 147 -15.14 11.89 22.34
N PRO A 148 -16.14 11.91 21.43
CA PRO A 148 -15.90 11.88 19.99
C PRO A 148 -15.08 13.10 19.59
N SER A 149 -13.93 12.88 18.94
CA SER A 149 -13.11 13.98 18.46
C SER A 149 -13.82 14.65 17.28
N LEU A 150 -13.79 15.99 17.24
CA LEU A 150 -14.34 16.75 16.10
C LEU A 150 -13.60 16.45 14.77
N PHE A 151 -12.46 15.76 14.84
CA PHE A 151 -11.63 15.38 13.71
C PHE A 151 -11.78 13.90 13.29
N ASP A 152 -12.40 13.05 14.11
CA ASP A 152 -12.71 11.64 13.76
C ASP A 152 -13.70 11.56 12.58
N ASN A 153 -14.45 12.64 12.34
CA ASN A 153 -15.35 12.75 11.20
C ASN A 153 -14.70 13.43 9.97
N LEU A 154 -13.43 13.84 10.06
CA LEU A 154 -12.69 14.49 8.97
C LEU A 154 -11.76 13.53 8.22
N LEU A 155 -11.28 12.48 8.90
CA LEU A 155 -10.53 11.40 8.29
C LEU A 155 -11.41 10.15 8.30
N ASP A 156 -11.65 9.59 7.13
CA ASP A 156 -12.45 8.38 7.00
C ASP A 156 -11.55 7.16 7.24
N THR A 157 -11.43 6.76 8.51
CA THR A 157 -10.57 5.67 8.99
C THR A 157 -11.36 4.43 9.38
N SER A 158 -10.67 3.31 9.49
CA SER A 158 -11.22 2.09 10.08
C SER A 158 -11.69 2.31 11.52
N PRO A 159 -12.67 1.54 12.01
CA PRO A 159 -13.05 1.57 13.41
C PRO A 159 -11.89 1.10 14.29
N SER A 160 -11.81 1.65 15.51
CA SER A 160 -10.88 1.13 16.52
C SER A 160 -11.28 -0.31 16.90
N ALA A 161 -10.34 -1.24 16.77
CA ALA A 161 -10.52 -2.62 17.16
C ALA A 161 -9.25 -3.15 17.82
N GLU A 162 -9.41 -4.05 18.79
CA GLU A 162 -8.27 -4.77 19.36
C GLU A 162 -7.74 -5.76 18.31
N ALA A 163 -6.67 -5.35 17.61
CA ALA A 163 -5.91 -6.20 16.71
C ALA A 163 -4.73 -6.85 17.44
N ASP A 164 -4.30 -8.02 16.96
CA ASP A 164 -3.04 -8.60 17.40
C ASP A 164 -1.87 -7.67 17.03
N PRO A 165 -0.77 -7.66 17.81
CA PRO A 165 0.37 -6.80 17.52
C PRO A 165 0.94 -7.03 16.11
N PRO A 166 1.37 -5.97 15.40
CA PRO A 166 2.09 -6.10 14.12
C PRO A 166 3.22 -7.12 14.16
N GLY A 167 3.31 -7.98 13.15
CA GLY A 167 4.30 -9.04 13.04
C GLY A 167 3.87 -10.39 13.65
N THR A 168 2.69 -10.45 14.28
CA THR A 168 2.20 -11.68 14.94
C THR A 168 1.88 -12.78 13.95
N HIS A 169 1.30 -12.43 12.80
CA HIS A 169 0.80 -13.39 11.82
C HIS A 169 1.65 -13.48 10.55
N GLY A 170 2.65 -12.61 10.41
CA GLY A 170 3.47 -12.52 9.20
C GLY A 170 4.29 -11.24 9.14
N GLU A 171 4.75 -10.88 7.95
CA GLU A 171 5.48 -9.63 7.74
C GLU A 171 4.51 -8.44 7.73
N TYR A 172 4.67 -7.51 8.67
CA TYR A 172 3.84 -6.31 8.71
C TYR A 172 4.25 -5.30 7.65
N GLY A 173 3.27 -4.77 6.92
CA GLY A 173 3.48 -3.68 5.97
C GLY A 173 2.28 -2.74 5.88
N THR A 174 2.54 -1.58 5.28
CA THR A 174 1.52 -0.59 4.91
C THR A 174 1.51 -0.44 3.40
N TYR A 175 0.31 -0.51 2.83
CA TYR A 175 0.09 -0.55 1.39
C TYR A 175 -0.91 0.53 0.99
N ALA A 176 -0.78 1.05 -0.21
CA ALA A 176 -1.78 1.90 -0.83
C ALA A 176 -2.41 1.15 -2.00
N GLY A 177 -3.73 1.17 -2.10
CA GLY A 177 -4.47 0.43 -3.11
C GLY A 177 -5.95 0.76 -3.13
N LEU A 178 -6.71 -0.10 -3.78
CA LEU A 178 -8.15 0.02 -3.92
C LEU A 178 -8.82 -1.10 -3.14
N PHE A 179 -9.78 -0.77 -2.30
CA PHE A 179 -10.75 -1.74 -1.82
C PHE A 179 -11.67 -2.14 -2.98
N SER A 180 -11.71 -3.43 -3.30
CA SER A 180 -12.53 -3.97 -4.37
C SER A 180 -13.95 -4.23 -3.88
N HIS A 181 -14.12 -5.24 -3.02
CA HIS A 181 -15.39 -5.61 -2.40
C HIS A 181 -15.16 -6.74 -1.39
N CYS A 182 -16.16 -7.04 -0.56
CA CYS A 182 -16.24 -8.29 0.20
C CYS A 182 -17.23 -9.26 -0.46
N GLY A 183 -16.84 -10.53 -0.58
CA GLY A 183 -17.66 -11.59 -1.17
C GLY A 183 -17.55 -12.90 -0.40
N ASP A 184 -18.51 -13.80 -0.60
CA ASP A 184 -18.52 -15.12 0.01
C ASP A 184 -17.82 -16.13 -0.91
N TYR A 185 -16.74 -16.75 -0.41
CA TYR A 185 -15.95 -17.73 -1.16
C TYR A 185 -15.95 -19.06 -0.40
N GLY A 186 -16.85 -19.95 -0.82
CA GLY A 186 -17.11 -21.21 -0.11
C GLY A 186 -17.80 -20.95 1.24
N SER A 187 -17.09 -21.17 2.34
CA SER A 187 -17.62 -20.98 3.70
C SER A 187 -17.06 -19.75 4.42
N ALA A 188 -16.19 -18.98 3.77
CA ALA A 188 -15.54 -17.82 4.37
C ALA A 188 -15.83 -16.57 3.53
N ARG A 189 -16.09 -15.45 4.21
CA ARG A 189 -16.11 -14.14 3.59
C ARG A 189 -14.69 -13.62 3.41
N VAL A 190 -14.41 -13.05 2.25
CA VAL A 190 -13.12 -12.45 1.94
C VAL A 190 -13.34 -11.06 1.35
N CYS A 191 -12.66 -10.07 1.91
CA CYS A 191 -12.57 -8.71 1.41
C CYS A 191 -11.32 -8.56 0.56
N PHE A 192 -11.46 -8.06 -0.67
CA PHE A 192 -10.37 -7.95 -1.63
C PHE A 192 -9.89 -6.52 -1.78
N PHE A 193 -8.58 -6.37 -1.92
CA PHE A 193 -7.91 -5.14 -2.28
C PHE A 193 -7.02 -5.38 -3.50
N SER A 194 -6.77 -4.33 -4.27
CA SER A 194 -5.75 -4.34 -5.33
C SER A 194 -4.67 -3.30 -5.04
N THR A 195 -3.41 -3.69 -5.16
CA THR A 195 -2.27 -2.77 -4.98
C THR A 195 -1.13 -3.16 -5.91
N GLN A 196 -0.63 -2.22 -6.73
CA GLN A 196 0.58 -2.42 -7.56
C GLN A 196 0.63 -3.75 -8.35
N GLY A 197 -0.50 -4.20 -8.90
CA GLY A 197 -0.58 -5.48 -9.63
C GLY A 197 -0.63 -6.72 -8.73
N TRP A 198 -0.92 -6.55 -7.44
CA TRP A 198 -1.25 -7.60 -6.49
C TRP A 198 -2.73 -7.57 -6.13
N VAL A 199 -3.24 -8.74 -5.78
CA VAL A 199 -4.55 -8.94 -5.18
C VAL A 199 -4.33 -9.34 -3.74
N VAL A 200 -4.89 -8.58 -2.81
CA VAL A 200 -4.79 -8.86 -1.38
C VAL A 200 -6.16 -9.31 -0.88
N GLY A 201 -6.23 -10.49 -0.28
CA GLY A 201 -7.42 -10.98 0.40
C GLY A 201 -7.31 -10.77 1.91
N VAL A 202 -8.41 -10.35 2.53
CA VAL A 202 -8.58 -10.26 3.99
C VAL A 202 -9.75 -11.17 4.34
N ALA A 203 -9.46 -12.31 4.96
CA ALA A 203 -10.46 -13.33 5.25
C ALA A 203 -11.08 -13.15 6.65
N GLU A 204 -12.40 -13.25 6.75
CA GLU A 204 -13.15 -13.20 8.01
C GLU A 204 -12.75 -14.32 8.98
N ALA A 205 -12.43 -15.50 8.45
CA ALA A 205 -11.95 -16.63 9.26
C ALA A 205 -10.49 -16.48 9.74
N GLY A 206 -9.83 -15.36 9.40
CA GLY A 206 -8.45 -15.05 9.75
C GLY A 206 -8.32 -14.25 11.06
N PRO A 207 -7.13 -13.66 11.32
CA PRO A 207 -6.85 -12.90 12.54
C PRO A 207 -7.26 -11.42 12.45
N THR A 208 -7.87 -11.00 11.34
CA THR A 208 -8.39 -9.64 11.21
C THR A 208 -9.56 -9.44 12.19
N PRO A 209 -9.58 -8.35 12.99
CA PRO A 209 -10.69 -8.10 13.89
C PRO A 209 -12.02 -7.98 13.13
N GLN A 210 -13.08 -8.61 13.67
CA GLN A 210 -14.38 -8.64 13.01
C GLN A 210 -14.96 -7.25 12.72
N ALA A 211 -14.70 -6.27 13.60
CA ALA A 211 -15.16 -4.90 13.42
C ALA A 211 -14.63 -4.25 12.13
N LEU A 212 -13.41 -4.60 11.69
CA LEU A 212 -12.84 -4.11 10.44
C LEU A 212 -13.52 -4.79 9.25
N ILE A 213 -13.79 -6.09 9.33
CA ILE A 213 -14.52 -6.81 8.28
C ILE A 213 -15.93 -6.24 8.12
N ASP A 214 -16.63 -6.04 9.24
CA ASP A 214 -18.00 -5.50 9.24
C ASP A 214 -18.05 -4.09 8.65
N ASP A 215 -17.06 -3.24 8.93
CA ASP A 215 -16.95 -1.91 8.33
C ASP A 215 -16.66 -2.00 6.81
N LEU A 216 -15.67 -2.81 6.40
CA LEU A 216 -15.33 -3.03 4.99
C LEU A 216 -16.51 -3.51 4.14
N VAL A 217 -17.39 -4.35 4.69
CA VAL A 217 -18.59 -4.83 4.00
C VAL A 217 -19.53 -3.68 3.60
N THR A 218 -19.48 -2.56 4.32
CA THR A 218 -20.29 -1.37 4.03
C THR A 218 -19.59 -0.35 3.13
N ARG A 219 -18.29 -0.53 2.85
CA ARG A 219 -17.51 0.41 2.06
C ARG A 219 -17.89 0.35 0.58
N PRO A 220 -17.93 1.50 -0.12
CA PRO A 220 -18.12 1.51 -1.56
C PRO A 220 -16.99 0.74 -2.26
N VAL A 221 -17.34 0.04 -3.34
CA VAL A 221 -16.33 -0.55 -4.22
C VAL A 221 -15.43 0.53 -4.82
N ASN A 222 -14.19 0.18 -5.17
CA ASN A 222 -13.15 1.08 -5.68
C ASN A 222 -12.67 2.17 -4.72
N THR A 223 -13.05 2.13 -3.43
CA THR A 223 -12.57 3.11 -2.46
C THR A 223 -11.04 3.04 -2.37
N ALA A 224 -10.36 4.16 -2.63
CA ALA A 224 -8.92 4.25 -2.48
C ALA A 224 -8.55 4.22 -0.99
N MET A 225 -7.64 3.33 -0.61
CA MET A 225 -7.26 3.13 0.79
C MET A 225 -5.75 2.98 0.96
N GLN A 226 -5.24 3.54 2.06
CA GLN A 226 -4.03 3.03 2.70
C GLN A 226 -4.46 2.01 3.74
N PHE A 227 -3.85 0.83 3.75
CA PHE A 227 -4.18 -0.25 4.66
C PHE A 227 -2.92 -0.94 5.16
N SER A 228 -2.95 -1.37 6.42
CA SER A 228 -1.79 -1.99 7.06
C SER A 228 -2.17 -3.33 7.70
N GLY A 229 -1.19 -4.23 7.76
CA GLY A 229 -1.41 -5.55 8.35
C GLY A 229 -0.27 -6.52 8.08
N ASP A 230 -0.42 -7.72 8.62
CA ASP A 230 0.56 -8.80 8.46
C ASP A 230 0.25 -9.63 7.22
N VAL A 231 1.22 -9.76 6.31
CA VAL A 231 1.13 -10.69 5.18
C VAL A 231 1.37 -12.10 5.67
N MET A 232 0.30 -12.88 5.75
CA MET A 232 0.33 -14.28 6.24
C MET A 232 0.79 -15.26 5.16
N GLU A 233 0.36 -15.02 3.91
CA GLU A 233 0.71 -15.83 2.75
C GLU A 233 0.83 -14.93 1.53
N SER A 234 1.80 -15.21 0.66
CA SER A 234 1.89 -14.53 -0.64
C SER A 234 2.51 -15.41 -1.71
N GLY A 235 2.11 -15.18 -2.95
CA GLY A 235 2.61 -15.89 -4.13
C GLY A 235 1.80 -15.55 -5.37
N ASN A 236 2.44 -15.59 -6.54
CA ASN A 236 1.77 -15.46 -7.85
C ASN A 236 0.83 -14.25 -7.96
N GLY A 237 1.29 -13.08 -7.48
CA GLY A 237 0.53 -11.83 -7.52
C GLY A 237 -0.64 -11.76 -6.52
N ARG A 238 -0.69 -12.66 -5.54
CA ARG A 238 -1.74 -12.73 -4.51
C ARG A 238 -1.14 -12.74 -3.13
N ALA A 239 -1.84 -12.15 -2.17
CA ALA A 239 -1.49 -12.19 -0.77
C ALA A 239 -2.73 -12.35 0.12
N LEU A 240 -2.55 -12.99 1.27
CA LEU A 240 -3.52 -13.03 2.35
C LEU A 240 -3.00 -12.16 3.50
N LEU A 241 -3.81 -11.19 3.92
CA LEU A 241 -3.44 -10.18 4.92
C LEU A 241 -4.30 -10.32 6.18
N ALA A 242 -3.64 -10.25 7.33
CA ALA A 242 -4.29 -9.97 8.61
C ALA A 242 -4.33 -8.45 8.79
N LEU A 243 -5.47 -7.85 8.46
CA LEU A 243 -5.63 -6.40 8.44
C LEU A 243 -5.67 -5.83 9.86
N SER A 244 -4.87 -4.81 10.11
CA SER A 244 -4.79 -4.11 11.39
C SER A 244 -5.55 -2.79 11.37
N ASP A 245 -5.47 -2.05 10.26
CA ASP A 245 -6.04 -0.72 10.10
C ASP A 245 -6.17 -0.34 8.62
N TYR A 246 -7.00 0.65 8.35
CA TYR A 246 -6.99 1.36 7.07
C TYR A 246 -7.51 2.79 7.21
N MET A 247 -7.21 3.60 6.20
CA MET A 247 -7.82 4.90 5.98
C MET A 247 -8.12 5.11 4.51
N VAL A 248 -9.22 5.80 4.24
CA VAL A 248 -9.55 6.26 2.90
C VAL A 248 -8.58 7.38 2.51
N ILE A 249 -8.02 7.26 1.31
CA ILE A 249 -7.12 8.23 0.71
C ILE A 249 -7.74 8.86 -0.53
N ALA A 250 -7.08 9.86 -1.10
CA ALA A 250 -7.55 10.50 -2.31
C ALA A 250 -7.57 9.52 -3.50
N ASP A 251 -8.59 9.69 -4.34
CA ASP A 251 -8.73 8.98 -5.60
C ASP A 251 -7.55 9.24 -6.55
N ASP A 252 -7.21 8.23 -7.34
CA ASP A 252 -6.24 8.36 -8.44
C ASP A 252 -6.89 8.90 -9.73
N GLU A 253 -6.07 9.10 -10.75
CA GLU A 253 -6.52 9.64 -12.05
C GLU A 253 -7.50 8.73 -12.81
N PHE A 254 -7.65 7.46 -12.43
CA PHE A 254 -8.50 6.48 -13.11
C PHE A 254 -9.83 6.24 -12.39
N ALA A 255 -10.11 6.94 -11.27
CA ALA A 255 -11.30 6.69 -10.47
C ALA A 255 -12.61 6.85 -11.25
N SER A 256 -12.73 7.90 -12.07
CA SER A 256 -13.93 8.12 -12.89
C SER A 256 -14.16 6.99 -13.90
N ASP A 257 -13.10 6.49 -14.52
CA ASP A 257 -13.19 5.39 -15.49
C ASP A 257 -13.55 4.08 -14.80
N ARG A 258 -12.92 3.80 -13.63
CA ARG A 258 -13.24 2.64 -12.79
C ARG A 258 -14.70 2.61 -12.38
N ASP A 259 -15.23 3.75 -11.96
CA ASP A 259 -16.61 3.87 -11.50
C ASP A 259 -17.60 3.71 -12.66
N ALA A 260 -17.31 4.31 -13.81
CA ALA A 260 -18.12 4.15 -15.01
C ALA A 260 -18.18 2.68 -15.47
N MET A 261 -17.07 1.93 -15.32
CA MET A 261 -16.98 0.52 -15.71
C MET A 261 -17.81 -0.43 -14.83
N GLN A 262 -18.11 -0.07 -13.58
CA GLN A 262 -18.84 -0.94 -12.64
C GLN A 262 -20.19 -1.37 -13.18
N GLY A 263 -20.56 -2.65 -13.07
CA GLY A 263 -21.87 -3.20 -13.46
C GLY A 263 -21.78 -4.25 -14.55
N ARG A 264 -22.95 -4.65 -15.07
CA ARG A 264 -23.06 -5.68 -16.12
C ARG A 264 -23.18 -5.05 -17.50
N TRP A 265 -22.49 -5.66 -18.45
CA TRP A 265 -22.36 -5.24 -19.84
C TRP A 265 -22.61 -6.42 -20.77
N VAL A 266 -23.28 -6.19 -21.89
CA VAL A 266 -23.62 -7.22 -22.89
C VAL A 266 -23.09 -6.80 -24.25
N GLY A 267 -22.46 -7.73 -24.98
CA GLY A 267 -21.91 -7.45 -26.30
C GLY A 267 -22.94 -6.87 -27.27
N ALA A 268 -22.57 -5.80 -27.97
CA ALA A 268 -23.46 -5.12 -28.93
C ALA A 268 -23.77 -5.99 -30.14
N THR A 269 -22.80 -6.78 -30.60
CA THR A 269 -22.94 -7.70 -31.74
C THR A 269 -23.27 -9.12 -31.28
N ASN A 270 -22.62 -9.59 -30.22
CA ASN A 270 -22.85 -10.90 -29.65
C ASN A 270 -23.41 -10.76 -28.23
N ARG A 271 -24.71 -11.00 -28.08
CA ARG A 271 -25.39 -10.91 -26.77
C ARG A 271 -25.10 -12.09 -25.85
N ASP A 272 -24.51 -13.16 -26.37
CA ASP A 272 -24.10 -14.32 -25.57
C ASP A 272 -22.79 -14.05 -24.82
N TYR A 273 -22.09 -12.95 -25.13
CA TYR A 273 -20.93 -12.47 -24.41
C TYR A 273 -21.34 -11.37 -23.42
N GLU A 274 -21.12 -11.62 -22.15
CA GLU A 274 -21.36 -10.65 -21.08
C GLU A 274 -20.08 -10.42 -20.27
N ILE A 275 -19.94 -9.18 -19.80
CA ILE A 275 -18.90 -8.78 -18.86
C ILE A 275 -19.61 -8.24 -17.61
N GLU A 276 -19.30 -8.78 -16.44
CA GLU A 276 -19.66 -8.18 -15.16
C GLU A 276 -18.42 -7.61 -14.48
N ILE A 277 -18.51 -6.35 -14.07
CA ILE A 277 -17.46 -5.64 -13.36
C ILE A 277 -17.96 -5.29 -11.97
N TYR A 278 -17.28 -5.77 -10.93
CA TYR A 278 -17.61 -5.47 -9.56
C TYR A 278 -16.34 -5.24 -8.72
N GLY A 279 -16.16 -4.01 -8.25
CA GLY A 279 -14.89 -3.51 -7.77
C GLY A 279 -13.80 -3.67 -8.83
N SER A 280 -12.75 -4.39 -8.46
CA SER A 280 -11.62 -4.70 -9.33
C SER A 280 -11.76 -6.03 -10.08
N PHE A 281 -12.88 -6.74 -9.98
CA PHE A 281 -13.09 -7.99 -10.73
C PHE A 281 -13.71 -7.70 -12.09
N PHE A 282 -13.21 -8.42 -13.09
CA PHE A 282 -13.70 -8.45 -14.47
C PHE A 282 -14.06 -9.89 -14.79
N THR A 283 -15.35 -10.18 -14.85
CA THR A 283 -15.87 -11.53 -15.07
C THR A 283 -16.51 -11.62 -16.44
N GLU A 284 -15.92 -12.45 -17.29
CA GLU A 284 -16.40 -12.75 -18.63
C GLU A 284 -17.27 -14.01 -18.57
N SER A 285 -18.42 -13.96 -19.25
CA SER A 285 -19.27 -15.12 -19.40
C SER A 285 -19.71 -15.29 -20.86
N PHE A 286 -19.76 -16.55 -21.28
CA PHE A 286 -20.27 -16.95 -22.58
C PHE A 286 -21.29 -18.07 -22.41
N THR A 287 -22.33 -18.08 -23.25
CA THR A 287 -23.34 -19.14 -23.20
C THR A 287 -22.72 -20.52 -23.42
N GLY A 288 -22.78 -21.37 -22.38
CA GLY A 288 -22.31 -22.76 -22.44
C GLY A 288 -20.84 -22.95 -22.04
N GLU A 289 -20.12 -21.89 -21.71
CA GLU A 289 -18.74 -21.92 -21.23
C GLU A 289 -18.67 -21.53 -19.74
N PRO A 290 -17.64 -21.97 -19.01
CA PRO A 290 -17.41 -21.51 -17.64
C PRO A 290 -17.08 -20.01 -17.62
N GLU A 291 -17.48 -19.34 -16.54
CA GLU A 291 -17.11 -17.94 -16.31
C GLU A 291 -15.60 -17.82 -16.06
N MET A 292 -15.01 -16.80 -16.66
CA MET A 292 -13.60 -16.46 -16.49
C MET A 292 -13.50 -15.16 -15.71
N SER A 293 -12.81 -15.17 -14.58
CA SER A 293 -12.64 -13.98 -13.74
C SER A 293 -11.18 -13.53 -13.74
N SER A 294 -10.98 -12.23 -13.92
CA SER A 294 -9.69 -11.57 -13.85
C SER A 294 -9.73 -10.37 -12.92
N PHE A 295 -8.59 -10.03 -12.33
CA PHE A 295 -8.42 -8.81 -11.57
C PHE A 295 -7.92 -7.69 -12.47
N MET A 296 -8.62 -6.57 -12.45
CA MET A 296 -8.26 -5.37 -13.20
C MET A 296 -7.20 -4.57 -12.47
N HIS A 297 -6.20 -4.13 -13.23
CA HIS A 297 -5.23 -3.14 -12.78
C HIS A 297 -5.11 -2.01 -13.81
N PHE A 298 -5.52 -0.82 -13.40
CA PHE A 298 -5.48 0.39 -14.23
C PHE A 298 -4.06 0.94 -14.30
N ARG A 299 -3.71 1.44 -15.48
CA ARG A 299 -2.38 1.95 -15.77
C ARG A 299 -2.41 2.87 -16.98
N GLN A 300 -1.35 3.65 -17.14
CA GLN A 300 -1.09 4.33 -18.40
C GLN A 300 -0.52 3.32 -19.42
N GLY A 301 -1.29 3.09 -20.49
CA GLY A 301 -0.93 2.23 -21.61
C GLY A 301 -0.81 0.74 -21.29
N CYS A 302 -0.79 -0.07 -22.35
CA CYS A 302 -0.57 -1.51 -22.26
C CYS A 302 0.85 -1.91 -22.68
N PRO A 303 1.51 -2.85 -21.97
CA PRO A 303 2.82 -3.36 -22.38
C PRO A 303 2.79 -3.94 -23.79
N GLY A 304 3.80 -3.60 -24.60
CA GLY A 304 3.94 -4.14 -25.97
C GLY A 304 3.03 -3.48 -27.02
N ALA A 305 2.10 -2.62 -26.63
CA ALA A 305 1.25 -1.86 -27.54
C ALA A 305 1.82 -0.47 -27.86
N GLN A 306 1.54 0.05 -29.05
CA GLN A 306 1.78 1.46 -29.39
C GLN A 306 0.50 2.25 -29.10
N GLY A 307 0.54 3.14 -28.11
CA GLY A 307 -0.59 4.01 -27.76
C GLY A 307 -0.48 4.56 -26.34
N ASP A 308 -0.88 5.82 -26.19
CA ASP A 308 -1.06 6.48 -24.89
C ASP A 308 -2.57 6.45 -24.56
N GLY A 309 -2.92 6.21 -23.30
CA GLY A 309 -4.32 6.13 -22.86
C GLY A 309 -4.53 5.23 -21.64
N VAL A 310 -5.78 5.12 -21.19
CA VAL A 310 -6.15 4.28 -20.04
C VAL A 310 -6.06 2.81 -20.45
N GLY A 311 -5.03 2.14 -19.96
CA GLY A 311 -4.82 0.71 -20.11
C GLY A 311 -5.34 -0.04 -18.89
N VAL A 312 -5.99 -1.18 -19.13
CA VAL A 312 -6.43 -2.09 -18.07
C VAL A 312 -5.75 -3.43 -18.31
N ARG A 313 -4.89 -3.82 -17.37
CA ARG A 313 -4.29 -5.15 -17.33
C ARG A 313 -5.23 -6.09 -16.58
N LEU A 314 -5.53 -7.23 -17.18
CA LEU A 314 -6.30 -8.30 -16.57
C LEU A 314 -5.35 -9.41 -16.09
N MET A 315 -5.37 -9.65 -14.79
CA MET A 315 -4.64 -10.74 -14.14
C MET A 315 -5.62 -11.90 -13.92
N PRO A 316 -5.46 -13.03 -14.63
CA PRO A 316 -6.45 -14.10 -14.56
C PRO A 316 -6.47 -14.78 -13.20
N SER A 317 -7.63 -15.31 -12.83
CA SER A 317 -7.80 -16.10 -11.60
C SER A 317 -7.03 -17.41 -11.64
N ASP A 318 -6.97 -18.07 -12.80
CA ASP A 318 -6.10 -19.21 -13.06
C ASP A 318 -4.71 -18.70 -13.50
N GLU A 319 -3.68 -19.10 -12.77
CA GLU A 319 -2.28 -18.71 -13.04
C GLU A 319 -1.72 -19.29 -14.35
N ASN A 320 -2.40 -20.29 -14.93
CA ASN A 320 -2.01 -20.89 -16.20
C ASN A 320 -2.53 -20.09 -17.40
N ASP A 321 -3.50 -19.20 -17.19
CA ASP A 321 -4.04 -18.37 -18.26
C ASP A 321 -3.13 -17.17 -18.53
N PRO A 322 -3.01 -16.73 -19.80
CA PRO A 322 -2.22 -15.57 -20.14
C PRO A 322 -2.86 -14.29 -19.60
N GLU A 323 -2.04 -13.38 -19.10
CA GLU A 323 -2.48 -12.02 -18.83
C GLU A 323 -2.88 -11.32 -20.13
N THR A 324 -3.94 -10.55 -20.07
CA THR A 324 -4.41 -9.75 -21.20
C THR A 324 -4.40 -8.27 -20.83
N CYS A 325 -4.38 -7.41 -21.84
CA CYS A 325 -4.48 -5.97 -21.65
C CYS A 325 -5.33 -5.36 -22.74
N PHE A 326 -6.17 -4.39 -22.37
CA PHE A 326 -6.95 -3.60 -23.31
C PHE A 326 -6.85 -2.12 -22.98
N PHE A 327 -7.07 -1.28 -24.00
CA PHE A 327 -7.32 0.14 -23.81
C PHE A 327 -8.82 0.36 -23.65
N LEU A 328 -9.20 1.14 -22.62
CA LEU A 328 -10.55 1.66 -22.50
C LEU A 328 -10.68 2.84 -23.47
N SER A 329 -11.28 2.61 -24.64
CA SER A 329 -11.35 3.64 -25.69
C SER A 329 -12.54 4.58 -25.53
N TYR A 330 -13.62 4.10 -24.91
CA TYR A 330 -14.83 4.87 -24.65
C TYR A 330 -15.62 4.27 -23.50
N ILE A 331 -16.22 5.12 -22.66
CA ILE A 331 -17.25 4.71 -21.71
C ILE A 331 -18.23 5.83 -21.38
N ASP A 332 -19.51 5.47 -21.29
CA ASP A 332 -20.58 6.27 -20.68
C ASP A 332 -21.60 5.36 -19.99
N ASP A 333 -22.71 5.93 -19.52
CA ASP A 333 -23.78 5.21 -18.80
C ASP A 333 -24.46 4.09 -19.61
N THR A 334 -24.24 4.03 -20.93
CA THR A 334 -24.95 3.16 -21.88
C THR A 334 -24.03 2.25 -22.69
N GLN A 335 -22.78 2.64 -22.92
CA GLN A 335 -21.86 1.97 -23.82
C GLN A 335 -20.43 1.98 -23.28
N MET A 336 -19.72 0.88 -23.49
CA MET A 336 -18.30 0.72 -23.18
C MET A 336 -17.59 0.08 -24.38
N GLU A 337 -16.42 0.60 -24.74
CA GLU A 337 -15.61 0.09 -25.86
C GLU A 337 -14.22 -0.31 -25.36
N LEU A 338 -13.85 -1.56 -25.65
CA LEU A 338 -12.60 -2.17 -25.21
C LEU A 338 -11.74 -2.52 -26.42
N LEU A 339 -10.50 -2.03 -26.47
CA LEU A 339 -9.56 -2.35 -27.54
C LEU A 339 -8.45 -3.26 -27.00
N PHE A 340 -8.59 -4.57 -27.24
CA PHE A 340 -7.63 -5.58 -26.78
C PHE A 340 -6.32 -5.52 -27.59
N VAL A 341 -5.20 -5.64 -26.90
CA VAL A 341 -3.86 -5.54 -27.52
C VAL A 341 -3.54 -6.73 -28.43
N ASP A 342 -4.08 -7.91 -28.13
CA ASP A 342 -3.83 -9.11 -28.94
C ASP A 342 -4.71 -9.19 -30.18
N ASP A 343 -5.74 -8.33 -30.28
CA ASP A 343 -6.68 -8.24 -31.40
C ASP A 343 -7.07 -6.78 -31.69
N PHE A 344 -6.18 -6.06 -32.39
CA PHE A 344 -6.39 -4.66 -32.80
C PHE A 344 -7.35 -4.48 -34.00
N SER A 345 -8.17 -5.48 -34.34
CA SER A 345 -9.00 -5.41 -35.54
C SER A 345 -10.10 -4.37 -35.42
N GLU A 346 -10.93 -4.43 -34.37
CA GLU A 346 -11.98 -3.45 -34.03
C GLU A 346 -12.24 -3.44 -32.51
N PRO A 347 -12.70 -2.32 -31.92
CA PRO A 347 -13.11 -2.29 -30.51
C PRO A 347 -14.26 -3.25 -30.23
N VAL A 348 -14.18 -3.96 -29.10
CA VAL A 348 -15.28 -4.73 -28.55
C VAL A 348 -16.28 -3.76 -27.93
N VAL A 349 -17.44 -3.62 -28.58
CA VAL A 349 -18.50 -2.72 -28.14
C VAL A 349 -19.48 -3.46 -27.23
N MET A 350 -19.68 -2.92 -26.04
CA MET A 350 -20.58 -3.44 -25.02
C MET A 350 -21.67 -2.42 -24.70
N ASN A 351 -22.91 -2.88 -24.52
CA ASN A 351 -24.01 -2.05 -24.04
C ASN A 351 -24.27 -2.36 -22.56
N ARG A 352 -24.61 -1.33 -21.79
CA ARG A 352 -25.01 -1.48 -20.40
C ARG A 352 -26.21 -2.40 -20.30
N ALA A 353 -26.11 -3.42 -19.46
CA ALA A 353 -27.27 -4.25 -19.13
C ALA A 353 -28.22 -3.45 -18.22
N PRO A 354 -29.53 -3.61 -18.39
CA PRO A 354 -30.52 -2.98 -17.51
C PRO A 354 -30.48 -3.55 -16.08
#